data_AF-A0A0E0GHM6-F1
#
_entry.id   AF-A0A0E0GHM6-F1
#
_cell.length_a   1.000
_cell.length_b   1.000
_cell.length_c   1.000
_cell.angle_alpha   90.00
_cell.angle_beta   90.00
_cell.angle_gamma   90.00
#
_symmetry.space_group_name_H-M   'P 1'
#
loop_
_entity.id
_entity.type
_entity.pdbx_description
1 polymer ?
#
loop_
_entity_poly.entity_id
_entity_poly.type
_entity_poly.pdbx_seq_one_letter_code
_entity_poly.pdbx_strand_id
1 'polypeptide(L)' 'MMIQTRLATAFRPPAWMLLEDKVHHAQCTNATTATATTSHGDVVEVSFCVDNPPAISYLCVHSPTLTAADFTAAPSVAC' A
#
# COMPACT_ATOMS: atom_id res chain seq x y z
N MET A 1 8.25 -4.49 24.22
CA MET A 1 7.86 -3.11 23.87
C MET A 1 9.10 -2.39 23.34
N MET A 2 9.30 -2.38 22.02
CA MET A 2 10.37 -1.59 21.38
C MET A 2 9.70 -0.59 20.45
N ILE A 3 9.74 0.68 20.84
CA ILE A 3 9.30 1.81 20.01
C ILE A 3 10.53 2.17 19.18
N GLN A 4 10.61 1.65 17.96
CA GLN A 4 11.71 1.98 17.05
C GLN A 4 11.37 3.30 16.35
N THR A 5 11.81 4.40 16.96
CA THR A 5 11.74 5.74 16.36
C THR A 5 12.59 5.75 15.09
N ARG A 6 11.94 5.68 13.91
CA ARG A 6 12.63 5.86 12.63
C ARG A 6 13.02 7.33 12.50
N LEU A 7 14.32 7.62 12.51
CA LEU A 7 14.83 8.89 11.99
C LEU A 7 14.42 8.95 10.52
N ALA A 8 13.58 9.93 10.16
CA ALA A 8 13.20 10.18 8.77
C ALA A 8 14.40 10.82 8.06
N THR A 9 15.34 9.98 7.58
CA THR A 9 16.18 10.36 6.44
C THR A 9 15.24 10.73 5.30
N ALA A 10 15.52 11.83 4.59
CA ALA A 10 14.76 12.21 3.40
C ALA A 10 14.79 11.02 2.43
N PHE A 11 13.68 10.28 2.37
CA PHE A 11 13.57 9.08 1.57
C PHE A 11 13.63 9.52 0.11
N ARG A 12 14.78 9.27 -0.52
CA ARG A 12 14.96 9.49 -1.96
C ARG A 12 14.67 8.15 -2.63
N PRO A 13 13.47 7.94 -3.19
CA PRO A 13 13.16 6.68 -3.84
C PRO A 13 14.20 6.40 -4.93
N PRO A 14 14.65 5.15 -5.08
CA PRO A 14 15.51 4.79 -6.20
C PRO A 14 14.75 5.00 -7.52
N ALA A 15 15.49 5.13 -8.62
CA ALA A 15 14.89 5.34 -9.95
C ALA A 15 13.96 4.18 -10.38
N TRP A 16 14.13 3.01 -9.78
CA TRP A 16 13.28 1.83 -9.95
C TRP A 16 13.26 1.04 -8.64
N MET A 17 12.15 0.36 -8.37
CA MET A 17 11.98 -0.54 -7.23
C MET A 17 11.38 -1.85 -7.72
N LEU A 18 11.80 -2.96 -7.12
CA LEU A 18 11.13 -4.24 -7.35
C LEU A 18 9.81 -4.22 -6.57
N LEU A 19 8.71 -4.39 -7.30
CA LEU A 19 7.37 -4.49 -6.74
C LEU A 19 6.91 -5.96 -6.77
N GLU A 20 6.30 -6.42 -5.70
CA GLU A 20 5.55 -7.67 -5.69
C GLU A 20 4.38 -7.57 -6.67
N ASP A 21 4.03 -8.69 -7.32
CA ASP A 21 2.86 -8.77 -8.22
C ASP A 21 1.52 -8.83 -7.45
N LYS A 22 1.59 -9.04 -6.13
CA LYS A 22 0.43 -9.10 -5.23
C LYS A 22 0.16 -7.76 -4.59
N VAL A 23 -1.12 -7.48 -4.44
CA VAL A 23 -1.62 -6.33 -3.71
C VAL A 23 -2.10 -6.79 -2.34
N HIS A 24 -1.72 -6.05 -1.30
CA HIS A 24 -2.02 -6.39 0.08
C HIS A 24 -3.14 -5.53 0.64
N HIS A 25 -4.06 -6.13 1.39
CA HIS A 25 -5.05 -5.39 2.19
C HIS A 25 -4.42 -4.95 3.51
N ALA A 26 -3.85 -3.75 3.53
CA ALA A 26 -3.25 -3.19 4.72
C ALA A 26 -3.32 -1.66 4.70
N GLN A 27 -3.42 -1.06 5.89
CA GLN A 27 -3.35 0.39 6.03
C GLN A 27 -1.89 0.85 5.96
N CYS A 28 -1.52 1.46 4.84
CA CYS A 28 -0.19 2.02 4.59
C CYS A 28 -0.39 3.42 4.01
N THR A 29 -0.45 4.44 4.86
CA THR A 29 -0.62 5.83 4.43
C THR A 29 0.74 6.52 4.37
N ASN A 30 1.13 7.02 3.20
CA ASN A 30 2.41 7.69 2.98
C ASN A 30 2.32 8.71 1.82
N ALA A 31 3.44 9.30 1.42
CA ALA A 31 3.49 10.33 0.38
C ALA A 31 3.01 9.87 -1.01
N THR A 32 2.90 8.56 -1.25
CA THR A 32 2.43 7.96 -2.49
C THR A 32 0.94 7.59 -2.46
N THR A 33 0.24 7.85 -1.36
CA THR A 33 -1.16 7.49 -1.21
C THR A 33 -2.04 8.23 -2.22
N ALA A 34 -2.66 7.46 -3.10
CA ALA A 34 -3.74 7.90 -3.98
C ALA A 34 -5.08 7.48 -3.38
N THR A 35 -6.12 8.30 -3.58
CA THR A 35 -7.47 8.01 -3.10
C THR A 35 -8.46 8.02 -4.26
N ALA A 36 -9.46 7.14 -4.18
CA ALA A 36 -10.55 7.05 -5.13
C ALA A 36 -11.85 6.70 -4.40
N THR A 37 -12.98 6.88 -5.07
CA THR A 37 -14.30 6.51 -4.57
C THR A 37 -14.92 5.47 -5.48
N THR A 38 -15.43 4.38 -4.89
CA THR A 38 -16.14 3.35 -5.65
C THR A 38 -17.52 3.86 -6.11
N SER A 39 -18.17 3.13 -7.02
CA SER A 39 -19.55 3.42 -7.41
C SER A 39 -20.56 3.31 -6.25
N HIS A 40 -20.21 2.61 -5.17
CA HIS A 40 -21.02 2.49 -3.96
C HIS A 40 -20.76 3.62 -2.95
N GLY A 41 -19.80 4.51 -3.23
CA GLY A 41 -19.45 5.63 -2.35
C GLY A 41 -18.35 5.30 -1.34
N ASP A 42 -17.78 4.11 -1.36
CA ASP A 42 -16.69 3.72 -0.48
C ASP A 42 -15.37 4.38 -0.89
N VAL A 43 -14.59 4.82 0.09
CA VAL A 43 -13.24 5.34 -0.15
C VAL A 43 -12.26 4.17 -0.26
N VAL A 44 -11.43 4.20 -1.29
CA VAL A 44 -10.32 3.29 -1.50
C VAL A 44 -9.04 4.10 -1.54
N GLU A 45 -8.06 3.69 -0.74
CA GLU A 45 -6.73 4.25 -0.66
C GLU A 45 -5.73 3.23 -1.20
N VAL A 46 -4.81 3.70 -2.04
CA VAL A 46 -3.77 2.88 -2.65
C VAL A 46 -2.42 3.53 -2.42
N SER A 47 -1.44 2.77 -1.93
CA SER A 47 -0.10 3.28 -1.65
C SER A 47 0.99 2.30 -2.08
N PHE A 48 2.14 2.82 -2.49
CA PHE A 48 3.37 2.04 -2.58
C PHE A 48 4.02 1.96 -1.20
N CYS A 49 4.18 0.74 -0.68
CA CYS A 49 4.90 0.50 0.56
C CYS A 49 6.32 0.08 0.20
N VAL A 50 7.25 1.01 0.41
CA VAL A 50 8.66 0.78 0.12
C VAL A 50 9.32 0.14 1.33
N ASP A 51 9.82 -1.07 1.12
CA ASP A 51 10.54 -1.83 2.12
C ASP A 51 12.04 -1.88 1.85
N ASN A 52 12.81 -2.04 2.92
CA ASN A 52 14.26 -2.13 2.83
C ASN A 52 14.66 -3.51 2.30
N PRO A 53 15.60 -3.59 1.33
CA PRO A 53 16.17 -4.86 0.90
C PRO A 53 16.66 -5.71 2.08
N PRO A 54 16.47 -7.04 2.07
CA PRO A 54 16.03 -7.86 0.94
C PRO A 54 14.50 -7.97 0.77
N ALA A 55 13.70 -7.27 1.57
CA ALA A 55 12.25 -7.29 1.43
C ALA A 55 11.82 -6.64 0.10
N ILE A 56 10.77 -7.18 -0.50
CA ILE A 56 10.22 -6.72 -1.76
C ILE A 56 9.20 -5.63 -1.44
N SER A 57 9.26 -4.50 -2.16
CA SER A 57 8.25 -3.44 -2.00
C SER A 57 6.94 -3.91 -2.59
N TYR A 58 5.81 -3.41 -2.11
CA TYR A 58 4.50 -3.91 -2.52
C TYR A 58 3.46 -2.79 -2.60
N LEU A 59 2.32 -3.09 -3.20
CA LEU A 59 1.19 -2.18 -3.27
C LEU A 59 0.19 -2.52 -2.16
N CYS A 60 -0.25 -1.51 -1.43
CA CYS A 60 -1.31 -1.64 -0.44
C CYS A 60 -2.60 -1.05 -0.96
N VAL A 61 -3.70 -1.75 -0.69
CA VAL A 61 -5.06 -1.23 -0.80
C VAL A 61 -5.67 -1.21 0.59
N HIS A 62 -6.21 -0.06 0.97
CA HIS A 62 -6.99 0.10 2.20
C HIS A 62 -8.34 0.70 1.86
N SER A 63 -9.37 0.26 2.58
CA SER A 63 -10.64 0.95 2.63
C SER A 63 -11.08 1.03 4.09
N PRO A 64 -11.53 2.20 4.58
CA PRO A 64 -12.06 2.31 5.93
C PRO A 64 -13.37 1.53 6.11
N THR A 65 -14.13 1.34 5.02
CA THR A 65 -15.47 0.75 5.04
C THR A 65 -15.52 -0.68 4.51
N LEU A 66 -14.50 -1.10 3.74
CA LEU A 66 -14.44 -2.44 3.14
C LEU A 66 -13.29 -3.26 3.74
N THR A 67 -13.58 -4.52 4.05
CA THR A 67 -12.64 -5.50 4.59
C THR A 67 -12.27 -6.54 3.52
N ALA A 68 -11.22 -7.33 3.77
CA ALA A 68 -10.83 -8.40 2.86
C ALA A 68 -11.95 -9.43 2.59
N ALA A 69 -12.90 -9.59 3.51
CA ALA A 69 -14.03 -10.51 3.35
C ALA A 69 -15.10 -10.01 2.37
N ASP A 70 -15.12 -8.70 2.08
CA ASP A 70 -16.06 -8.08 1.15
C ASP A 70 -15.64 -8.27 -0.31
N PHE A 71 -14.44 -8.82 -0.55
CA PHE A 71 -13.89 -9.08 -1.87
C PHE A 71 -13.86 -10.59 -2.16
N THR A 72 -14.29 -10.98 -3.36
CA THR A 72 -14.28 -12.37 -3.81
C THR A 72 -12.91 -12.86 -4.30
N ALA A 73 -11.99 -11.93 -4.54
CA ALA A 73 -10.65 -12.21 -5.04
C ALA A 73 -9.65 -11.22 -4.45
N ALA A 74 -8.38 -11.63 -4.40
CA ALA A 74 -7.29 -10.74 -4.05
C ALA A 74 -7.16 -9.61 -5.11
N PRO A 75 -6.81 -8.39 -4.69
CA PRO A 75 -6.60 -7.28 -5.61
C PRO A 75 -5.41 -7.57 -6.54
N SER A 76 -5.53 -7.14 -7.79
CA SER A 76 -4.52 -7.31 -8.82
C SER A 76 -4.33 -6.03 -9.63
N VAL A 77 -3.14 -5.86 -10.19
CA VAL A 77 -2.82 -4.75 -11.09
C VAL A 77 -3.08 -5.20 -12.53
N ALA A 78 -3.94 -4.49 -13.24
CA ALA A 78 -4.17 -4.69 -14.68
C ALA A 78 -3.38 -3.64 -15.47
N CYS A 79 -2.64 -4.08 -16.49
CA CYS A 79 -1.86 -3.24 -17.39
C CYS A 79 -2.49 -3.18 -18.79
#